data_AF-A0A967CP19-F1
#
_entry.id   AF-A0A967CP19-F1
#
_cell.length_a   1.000
_cell.length_b   1.000
_cell.length_c   1.000
_cell.angle_alpha   90.00
_cell.angle_beta   90.00
_cell.angle_gamma   90.00
#
_symmetry.space_group_name_H-M   'P 1'
#
loop_
_entity.id
_entity.type
_entity.pdbx_description
1 polymer ?
#
loop_
_entity_poly.entity_id
_entity_poly.type
_entity_poly.pdbx_seq_one_letter_code
_entity_poly.pdbx_strand_id
1 'polypeptide(L)'
;PSFNLYSSGSLISDSTPDAGSYSITPSGGTVNSGYLISYNSGTLTVNAKSLTVSGITASNKTYDGNTLATIDVARASYTGLVDDDSFAVAASGVFNNKNVGTDKTVALTSTYSGDDIANYSITNQSSTAANIVQLSSVTWTGDGEGDTWSTAANWTSSAIPDNNNVAAVVIPENASVEYDADNLGVVGSTITNMGTLTFTGSTDLNFPNVISGTGSVIKSGTGSLILSGANTFSGGINYGSSTLIISNSFAATSFTSSGGNLSISPTLSTIDVTGPTTISSDITTTGTQRYRGDIIVASGSIASPVEFSNTNADIIFDGTLKADATGKSRSMTFDAGTANLIFNDRIGYNFNTADFDSDLTADSFYKMIFNAGSITVKGDVMTFEEQVYNGPVIIGSNNNGVTRTLLSMDPAITFNNTINDTIANTHNL
;
A
#
# COMPACT_ATOMS: atom_id res chain seq x y z
N PRO A 1 -42.06 -58.10 -44.65
CA PRO A 1 -41.91 -56.88 -45.49
C PRO A 1 -40.78 -55.99 -44.94
N SER A 2 -39.67 -55.91 -45.68
CA SER A 2 -38.64 -54.90 -45.47
C SER A 2 -39.13 -53.58 -46.06
N PHE A 3 -39.24 -52.52 -45.25
CA PHE A 3 -39.52 -51.18 -45.75
C PHE A 3 -38.20 -50.46 -46.00
N ASN A 4 -38.01 -50.02 -47.23
CA ASN A 4 -36.92 -49.17 -47.64
C ASN A 4 -37.31 -47.72 -47.33
N LEU A 5 -36.57 -47.04 -46.46
CA LEU A 5 -36.74 -45.61 -46.21
C LEU A 5 -36.00 -44.86 -47.33
N TYR A 6 -36.60 -43.81 -47.89
CA TYR A 6 -35.97 -43.00 -48.94
C TYR A 6 -35.92 -41.54 -48.51
N SER A 7 -34.76 -40.89 -48.62
CA SER A 7 -34.59 -39.43 -48.50
C SER A 7 -34.32 -38.87 -49.89
N SER A 8 -35.11 -37.90 -50.35
CA SER A 8 -34.88 -37.20 -51.63
C SER A 8 -34.67 -38.12 -52.86
N GLY A 9 -35.29 -39.31 -52.85
CA GLY A 9 -35.18 -40.30 -53.94
C GLY A 9 -34.05 -41.34 -53.78
N SER A 10 -33.24 -41.28 -52.72
CA SER A 10 -32.17 -42.24 -52.42
C SER A 10 -32.52 -43.12 -51.23
N LEU A 11 -32.19 -44.42 -51.30
CA LEU A 11 -32.41 -45.37 -50.20
C LEU A 11 -31.58 -44.95 -48.99
N ILE A 12 -32.23 -44.68 -47.85
CA ILE A 12 -31.58 -44.61 -46.54
C ILE A 12 -31.26 -46.06 -46.14
N SER A 13 -30.26 -46.65 -46.79
CA SER A 13 -29.60 -47.89 -46.34
C SER A 13 -28.42 -47.57 -45.43
N ASP A 14 -28.31 -46.31 -45.01
CA ASP A 14 -27.29 -45.89 -44.09
C ASP A 14 -27.60 -46.44 -42.69
N SER A 15 -26.63 -47.14 -42.11
CA SER A 15 -26.69 -47.64 -40.74
C SER A 15 -26.63 -46.51 -39.70
N THR A 16 -26.32 -45.28 -40.11
CA THR A 16 -26.13 -44.09 -39.26
C THR A 16 -26.74 -42.83 -39.90
N PRO A 17 -28.08 -42.73 -40.03
CA PRO A 17 -28.69 -41.54 -40.64
C PRO A 17 -28.42 -40.28 -39.81
N ASP A 18 -28.14 -39.16 -40.49
CA ASP A 18 -27.99 -37.84 -39.86
C ASP A 18 -29.21 -37.45 -39.02
N ALA A 19 -29.02 -36.55 -38.05
CA ALA A 19 -30.13 -35.97 -37.32
C ALA A 19 -30.94 -35.06 -38.25
N GLY A 20 -32.26 -35.24 -38.27
CA GLY A 20 -33.09 -34.49 -39.20
C GLY A 20 -34.50 -35.03 -39.34
N SER A 21 -35.26 -34.35 -40.20
CA SER A 21 -36.62 -34.73 -40.57
C SER A 21 -36.62 -35.25 -42.00
N TYR A 22 -37.08 -36.48 -42.17
CA TYR A 22 -37.11 -37.17 -43.46
C TYR A 22 -38.55 -37.49 -43.86
N SER A 23 -38.89 -37.23 -45.12
CA SER A 23 -40.20 -37.58 -45.66
C SER A 23 -40.29 -39.07 -45.95
N ILE A 24 -41.32 -39.74 -45.42
CA ILE A 24 -41.66 -41.12 -45.77
C ILE A 24 -42.72 -41.08 -46.86
N THR A 25 -42.34 -41.46 -48.08
CA THR A 25 -43.25 -41.53 -49.23
C THR A 25 -43.57 -42.99 -49.55
N PRO A 26 -44.76 -43.50 -49.19
CA PRO A 26 -45.14 -44.87 -49.57
C PRO A 26 -45.41 -44.95 -51.08
N SER A 27 -44.85 -45.97 -51.74
CA SER A 27 -45.08 -46.24 -53.18
C SER A 27 -45.14 -47.74 -53.46
N GLY A 28 -45.91 -48.11 -54.49
CA GLY A 28 -46.03 -49.49 -54.96
C GLY A 28 -47.06 -50.34 -54.22
N GLY A 29 -48.02 -50.87 -54.96
CA GLY A 29 -48.99 -51.87 -54.51
C GLY A 29 -49.79 -52.39 -55.69
N THR A 30 -49.81 -53.70 -55.90
CA THR A 30 -50.71 -54.35 -56.87
C THR A 30 -51.91 -54.88 -56.10
N VAL A 31 -53.10 -54.37 -56.41
CA VAL A 31 -54.37 -54.88 -55.88
C VAL A 31 -55.21 -55.45 -57.01
N ASN A 32 -56.01 -56.47 -56.70
CA ASN A 32 -57.02 -56.99 -57.62
C ASN A 32 -57.97 -55.85 -58.06
N SER A 33 -58.44 -55.92 -59.31
CA SER A 33 -59.28 -54.88 -59.93
C SER A 33 -60.51 -54.54 -59.08
N GLY A 34 -60.71 -53.25 -58.76
CA GLY A 34 -61.89 -52.73 -58.05
C GLY A 34 -61.64 -51.90 -56.78
N TYR A 35 -60.41 -51.77 -56.28
CA TYR A 35 -60.09 -50.97 -55.08
C TYR A 35 -59.32 -49.67 -55.41
N LEU A 36 -59.68 -48.57 -54.75
CA LEU A 36 -58.91 -47.31 -54.74
C LEU A 36 -57.88 -47.34 -53.61
N ILE A 37 -56.61 -47.05 -53.91
CA ILE A 37 -55.57 -46.88 -52.90
C ILE A 37 -55.28 -45.38 -52.73
N SER A 38 -55.28 -44.93 -51.47
CA SER A 38 -54.80 -43.60 -51.08
C SER A 38 -53.54 -43.76 -50.22
N TYR A 39 -52.49 -43.03 -50.58
CA TYR A 39 -51.21 -43.01 -49.87
C TYR A 39 -51.13 -41.73 -49.03
N ASN A 40 -50.79 -41.86 -47.74
CA ASN A 40 -50.49 -40.73 -46.88
C ASN A 40 -49.00 -40.70 -46.60
N SER A 41 -48.34 -39.56 -46.83
CA SER A 41 -46.95 -39.37 -46.44
C SER A 41 -46.82 -39.30 -44.92
N GLY A 42 -45.72 -39.83 -44.40
CA GLY A 42 -45.32 -39.69 -43.00
C GLY A 42 -44.00 -38.92 -42.87
N THR A 43 -43.59 -38.65 -41.63
CA THR A 43 -42.28 -38.06 -41.32
C THR A 43 -41.52 -39.00 -40.40
N LEU A 44 -40.25 -39.25 -40.70
CA LEU A 44 -39.27 -39.83 -39.77
C LEU A 44 -38.46 -38.69 -39.16
N THR A 45 -38.42 -38.62 -37.83
CA THR A 45 -37.49 -37.73 -37.12
C THR A 45 -36.36 -38.56 -36.54
N VAL A 46 -35.14 -38.25 -36.93
CA VAL A 46 -33.92 -38.73 -36.30
C VAL A 46 -33.45 -37.64 -35.34
N ASN A 47 -33.53 -37.92 -34.04
CA ASN A 47 -33.10 -36.97 -33.02
C ASN A 47 -31.57 -36.97 -32.92
N ALA A 48 -30.99 -35.80 -32.64
CA ALA A 48 -29.56 -35.68 -32.37
C ALA A 48 -29.17 -36.55 -31.17
N LYS A 49 -28.05 -37.26 -31.29
CA LYS A 49 -27.51 -38.12 -30.25
C LYS A 49 -26.82 -37.27 -29.18
N SER A 50 -26.95 -37.63 -27.90
CA SER A 50 -26.25 -36.91 -26.83
C SER A 50 -24.73 -37.13 -26.92
N LEU A 51 -23.97 -36.04 -26.88
CA LEU A 51 -22.51 -36.03 -26.84
C LEU A 51 -22.03 -35.18 -25.67
N THR A 52 -21.18 -35.73 -24.81
CA THR A 52 -20.59 -34.96 -23.70
C THR A 52 -19.10 -34.72 -23.95
N VAL A 53 -18.68 -33.46 -23.92
CA VAL A 53 -17.28 -33.05 -24.03
C VAL A 53 -16.71 -32.82 -22.63
N SER A 54 -15.55 -33.42 -22.35
CA SER A 54 -14.83 -33.28 -21.07
C SER A 54 -13.32 -33.38 -21.29
N GLY A 55 -12.49 -33.19 -20.25
CA GLY A 55 -11.02 -33.35 -20.35
C GLY A 55 -10.26 -32.16 -20.94
N ILE A 56 -10.93 -31.03 -21.21
CA ILE A 56 -10.27 -29.76 -21.55
C ILE A 56 -9.57 -29.24 -20.30
N THR A 57 -8.31 -28.84 -20.43
CA THR A 57 -7.49 -28.36 -19.31
C THR A 57 -6.96 -26.95 -19.57
N ALA A 58 -6.54 -26.27 -18.51
CA ALA A 58 -5.86 -24.98 -18.59
C ALA A 58 -4.47 -25.10 -17.97
N SER A 59 -3.50 -24.41 -18.56
CA SER A 59 -2.14 -24.34 -18.01
C SER A 59 -2.07 -23.34 -16.86
N ASN A 60 -1.27 -23.66 -15.84
CA ASN A 60 -0.86 -22.68 -14.84
C ASN A 60 -0.09 -21.54 -15.51
N LYS A 61 -0.20 -20.33 -14.96
CA LYS A 61 0.57 -19.17 -15.43
C LYS A 61 1.18 -18.40 -14.28
N THR A 62 2.23 -17.64 -14.57
CA THR A 62 2.70 -16.58 -13.68
C THR A 62 1.82 -15.34 -13.87
N TYR A 63 1.61 -14.58 -12.80
CA TYR A 63 0.86 -13.33 -12.85
C TYR A 63 1.42 -12.37 -13.89
N ASP A 64 0.56 -11.88 -14.78
CA ASP A 64 0.87 -11.01 -15.92
C ASP A 64 -0.18 -9.88 -16.07
N GLY A 65 -0.96 -9.63 -15.02
CA GLY A 65 -1.95 -8.56 -14.98
C GLY A 65 -3.27 -8.83 -15.72
N ASN A 66 -3.46 -9.99 -16.37
CA ASN A 66 -4.68 -10.29 -17.13
C ASN A 66 -5.34 -11.63 -16.75
N THR A 67 -6.56 -11.85 -17.25
CA THR A 67 -7.37 -13.05 -16.98
C THR A 67 -7.26 -14.13 -18.05
N LEU A 68 -6.45 -13.95 -19.10
CA LEU A 68 -6.39 -14.91 -20.20
C LEU A 68 -5.70 -16.20 -19.76
N ALA A 69 -6.33 -17.34 -20.08
CA ALA A 69 -5.79 -18.67 -19.82
C ALA A 69 -5.34 -19.34 -21.13
N THR A 70 -4.29 -20.15 -21.04
CA THR A 70 -3.87 -21.03 -22.14
C THR A 70 -4.59 -22.38 -21.99
N ILE A 71 -5.40 -22.73 -22.98
CA ILE A 71 -6.25 -23.93 -22.97
C ILE A 71 -5.61 -25.04 -23.79
N ASP A 72 -5.66 -26.26 -23.26
CA ASP A 72 -5.25 -27.49 -23.94
C ASP A 72 -6.46 -28.42 -24.11
N VAL A 73 -6.76 -28.73 -25.38
CA VAL A 73 -7.85 -29.62 -25.80
C VAL A 73 -7.34 -30.99 -26.27
N ALA A 74 -6.03 -31.25 -26.25
CA ALA A 74 -5.44 -32.50 -26.74
C ALA A 74 -5.93 -33.74 -25.97
N ARG A 75 -6.42 -33.55 -24.74
CA ARG A 75 -6.99 -34.60 -23.88
C ARG A 75 -8.52 -34.53 -23.78
N ALA A 76 -9.16 -33.78 -24.66
CA ALA A 76 -10.61 -33.73 -24.72
C ALA A 76 -11.19 -35.13 -25.03
N SER A 77 -12.24 -35.50 -24.31
CA SER A 77 -12.96 -36.76 -24.42
C SER A 77 -14.38 -36.51 -24.91
N TYR A 78 -14.81 -37.31 -25.89
CA TYR A 78 -16.08 -37.17 -26.60
C TYR A 78 -17.00 -38.37 -26.30
N THR A 79 -17.60 -38.39 -25.12
CA THR A 79 -18.45 -39.51 -24.69
C THR A 79 -19.78 -39.46 -25.43
N GLY A 80 -20.05 -40.47 -26.27
CA GLY A 80 -21.25 -40.56 -27.10
C GLY A 80 -20.99 -40.43 -28.60
N LEU A 81 -19.77 -40.03 -28.99
CA LEU A 81 -19.34 -39.97 -30.39
C LEU A 81 -19.42 -41.37 -31.01
N VAL A 82 -19.97 -41.46 -32.21
CA VAL A 82 -20.00 -42.68 -33.01
C VAL A 82 -18.65 -42.84 -33.70
N ASP A 83 -18.16 -44.07 -33.80
CA ASP A 83 -16.92 -44.35 -34.53
C ASP A 83 -17.06 -43.89 -36.00
N ASP A 84 -15.97 -43.39 -36.57
CA ASP A 84 -15.89 -42.80 -37.92
C ASP A 84 -16.57 -41.42 -38.11
N ASP A 85 -17.29 -40.89 -37.11
CA ASP A 85 -17.81 -39.52 -37.17
C ASP A 85 -16.70 -38.47 -36.98
N SER A 86 -16.81 -37.38 -37.74
CA SER A 86 -15.93 -36.22 -37.72
C SER A 86 -16.42 -35.20 -36.69
N PHE A 87 -15.66 -35.05 -35.60
CA PHE A 87 -15.92 -34.08 -34.54
C PHE A 87 -14.62 -33.51 -33.96
N ALA A 88 -14.57 -32.20 -33.75
CA ALA A 88 -13.45 -31.50 -33.12
C ALA A 88 -13.93 -30.38 -32.19
N VAL A 89 -13.11 -30.05 -31.19
CA VAL A 89 -13.31 -28.91 -30.29
C VAL A 89 -12.15 -27.93 -30.40
N ALA A 90 -12.47 -26.64 -30.44
CA ALA A 90 -11.56 -25.56 -30.09
C ALA A 90 -12.11 -24.85 -28.84
N ALA A 91 -11.24 -24.39 -27.96
CA ALA A 91 -11.66 -23.71 -26.74
C ALA A 91 -10.74 -22.54 -26.39
N SER A 92 -11.33 -21.47 -25.87
CA SER A 92 -10.65 -20.40 -25.17
C SER A 92 -11.08 -20.40 -23.71
N GLY A 93 -10.32 -19.71 -22.84
CA GLY A 93 -10.71 -19.60 -21.45
C GLY A 93 -10.17 -18.38 -20.74
N VAL A 94 -10.91 -18.01 -19.68
CA VAL A 94 -10.61 -16.87 -18.83
C VAL A 94 -10.68 -17.26 -17.36
N PHE A 95 -9.67 -16.87 -16.59
CA PHE A 95 -9.72 -16.94 -15.14
C PHE A 95 -10.81 -16.02 -14.60
N ASN A 96 -11.44 -16.42 -13.49
CA ASN A 96 -12.45 -15.62 -12.81
C ASN A 96 -11.97 -14.21 -12.40
N ASN A 97 -10.67 -14.05 -12.10
CA ASN A 97 -9.98 -12.78 -11.94
C ASN A 97 -8.47 -12.99 -12.15
N LYS A 98 -7.73 -11.87 -12.31
CA LYS A 98 -6.28 -11.88 -12.58
C LYS A 98 -5.41 -12.27 -11.39
N ASN A 99 -5.96 -12.29 -10.17
CA ASN A 99 -5.15 -12.37 -8.95
C ASN A 99 -4.55 -13.76 -8.75
N VAL A 100 -3.37 -13.81 -8.15
CA VAL A 100 -2.67 -15.03 -7.73
C VAL A 100 -3.59 -15.92 -6.90
N GLY A 101 -3.50 -17.23 -7.13
CA GLY A 101 -4.30 -18.22 -6.42
C GLY A 101 -4.15 -19.62 -7.00
N THR A 102 -4.48 -20.62 -6.19
CA THR A 102 -4.51 -22.03 -6.58
C THR A 102 -5.92 -22.46 -6.97
N ASP A 103 -6.02 -23.47 -7.84
CA ASP A 103 -7.28 -24.08 -8.28
C ASP A 103 -8.34 -23.06 -8.74
N LYS A 104 -7.89 -21.98 -9.38
CA LYS A 104 -8.77 -20.92 -9.85
C LYS A 104 -9.62 -21.43 -10.99
N THR A 105 -10.92 -21.13 -10.94
CA THR A 105 -11.85 -21.44 -12.02
C THR A 105 -11.46 -20.69 -13.29
N VAL A 106 -11.34 -21.45 -14.37
CA VAL A 106 -11.22 -20.98 -15.75
C VAL A 106 -12.52 -21.30 -16.47
N ALA A 107 -13.26 -20.27 -16.84
CA ALA A 107 -14.47 -20.42 -17.65
C ALA A 107 -14.06 -20.72 -19.09
N LEU A 108 -14.63 -21.77 -19.67
CA LEU A 108 -14.32 -22.23 -21.02
C LEU A 108 -15.39 -21.77 -22.01
N THR A 109 -14.96 -21.25 -23.14
CA THR A 109 -15.82 -21.00 -24.31
C THR A 109 -15.38 -21.94 -25.41
N SER A 110 -16.20 -22.95 -25.72
CA SER A 110 -15.89 -23.97 -26.72
C SER A 110 -16.65 -23.71 -28.01
N THR A 111 -15.98 -23.94 -29.13
CA THR A 111 -16.59 -24.09 -30.46
C THR A 111 -16.34 -25.50 -30.94
N TYR A 112 -17.34 -26.06 -31.61
CA TYR A 112 -17.28 -27.41 -32.14
C TYR A 112 -17.32 -27.35 -33.67
N SER A 113 -16.63 -28.28 -34.31
CA SER A 113 -16.60 -28.42 -35.77
C SER A 113 -16.52 -29.90 -36.16
N GLY A 114 -16.55 -30.18 -37.45
CA GLY A 114 -16.64 -31.52 -38.01
C GLY A 114 -17.88 -31.66 -38.89
N ASP A 115 -17.84 -32.61 -39.82
CA ASP A 115 -18.92 -32.80 -40.80
C ASP A 115 -20.22 -33.28 -40.13
N ASP A 116 -20.09 -34.03 -39.04
CA ASP A 116 -21.20 -34.70 -38.36
C ASP A 116 -21.73 -33.93 -37.14
N ILE A 117 -21.27 -32.69 -36.91
CA ILE A 117 -21.65 -31.90 -35.72
C ILE A 117 -23.17 -31.75 -35.54
N ALA A 118 -23.92 -31.64 -36.64
CA ALA A 118 -25.38 -31.49 -36.62
C ALA A 118 -26.10 -32.73 -36.06
N ASN A 119 -25.41 -33.87 -36.02
CA ASN A 119 -25.96 -35.14 -35.52
C ASN A 119 -25.97 -35.22 -33.99
N TYR A 120 -25.41 -34.22 -33.30
CA TYR A 120 -25.18 -34.28 -31.86
C TYR A 120 -25.84 -33.15 -31.07
N SER A 121 -26.45 -33.53 -29.94
CA SER A 121 -26.85 -32.61 -28.86
C SER A 121 -25.72 -32.55 -27.84
N ILE A 122 -24.95 -31.47 -27.89
CA ILE A 122 -23.68 -31.35 -27.17
C ILE A 122 -23.88 -30.81 -25.74
N THR A 123 -23.35 -31.53 -24.76
CA THR A 123 -23.13 -31.05 -23.38
C THR A 123 -21.67 -30.65 -23.23
N ASN A 124 -21.41 -29.35 -23.02
CA ASN A 124 -20.06 -28.82 -22.94
C ASN A 124 -19.46 -28.91 -21.54
N GLN A 125 -18.12 -29.03 -21.47
CA GLN A 125 -17.37 -28.69 -20.27
C GLN A 125 -17.34 -27.17 -20.12
N SER A 126 -18.02 -26.65 -19.10
CA SER A 126 -18.14 -25.20 -18.89
C SER A 126 -16.93 -24.56 -18.20
N SER A 127 -16.13 -25.36 -17.49
CA SER A 127 -14.96 -24.85 -16.76
C SER A 127 -13.88 -25.90 -16.54
N THR A 128 -12.69 -25.42 -16.22
CA THR A 128 -11.56 -26.18 -15.67
C THR A 128 -10.92 -25.36 -14.54
N ALA A 129 -9.87 -25.89 -13.89
CA ALA A 129 -9.08 -25.15 -12.91
C ALA A 129 -7.62 -25.05 -13.35
N ALA A 130 -6.95 -23.97 -12.93
CA ALA A 130 -5.51 -23.78 -13.02
C ALA A 130 -5.02 -22.76 -11.97
N ASN A 131 -3.71 -22.68 -11.75
CA ASN A 131 -3.09 -21.75 -10.82
C ASN A 131 -2.61 -20.48 -11.53
N ILE A 132 -2.73 -19.34 -10.84
CA ILE A 132 -1.93 -18.15 -11.12
C ILE A 132 -0.88 -18.04 -10.02
N VAL A 133 0.39 -18.15 -10.39
CA VAL A 133 1.55 -18.10 -9.50
C VAL A 133 2.05 -16.66 -9.37
N GLN A 134 2.47 -16.27 -8.16
CA GLN A 134 3.02 -14.94 -7.88
C GLN A 134 4.20 -14.60 -8.78
N LEU A 135 4.19 -13.40 -9.33
CA LEU A 135 5.32 -12.88 -10.09
C LEU A 135 6.42 -12.43 -9.12
N SER A 136 7.65 -12.87 -9.35
CA SER A 136 8.75 -12.62 -8.40
C SER A 136 9.09 -11.14 -8.26
N SER A 137 9.11 -10.39 -9.36
CA SER A 137 9.37 -8.97 -9.31
C SER A 137 8.86 -8.21 -10.54
N VAL A 138 8.62 -6.92 -10.35
CA VAL A 138 8.43 -5.94 -11.43
C VAL A 138 9.26 -4.70 -11.16
N THR A 139 9.63 -4.01 -12.25
CA THR A 139 10.32 -2.73 -12.19
C THR A 139 9.39 -1.64 -12.70
N TRP A 140 9.42 -0.49 -12.02
CA TRP A 140 8.73 0.71 -12.47
C TRP A 140 9.35 1.25 -13.76
N THR A 141 8.51 1.63 -14.72
CA THR A 141 8.90 2.18 -16.03
C THR A 141 8.23 3.51 -16.36
N GLY A 142 7.41 4.06 -15.46
CA GLY A 142 6.84 5.40 -15.63
C GLY A 142 7.92 6.48 -15.62
N ASP A 143 7.80 7.45 -16.52
CA ASP A 143 8.77 8.53 -16.75
C ASP A 143 8.19 9.93 -16.50
N GLY A 144 6.91 10.03 -16.13
CA GLY A 144 6.19 11.27 -15.90
C GLY A 144 5.98 11.62 -14.42
N GLU A 145 5.88 12.91 -14.12
CA GLU A 145 5.33 13.40 -12.85
C GLU A 145 3.82 13.11 -12.82
N GLY A 146 3.34 12.47 -11.76
CA GLY A 146 1.94 12.04 -11.62
C GLY A 146 1.63 10.64 -12.17
N ASP A 147 2.65 9.89 -12.61
CA ASP A 147 2.48 8.48 -12.94
C ASP A 147 2.11 7.66 -11.70
N THR A 148 0.98 6.97 -11.78
CA THR A 148 0.37 6.27 -10.64
C THR A 148 0.71 4.79 -10.61
N TRP A 149 0.88 4.25 -9.40
CA TRP A 149 1.14 2.83 -9.15
C TRP A 149 0.08 1.92 -9.80
N SER A 150 -1.18 2.37 -9.86
CA SER A 150 -2.29 1.62 -10.42
C SER A 150 -2.30 1.53 -11.96
N THR A 151 -1.42 2.26 -12.65
CA THR A 151 -1.36 2.26 -14.11
C THR A 151 -0.49 1.11 -14.62
N ALA A 152 -1.10 0.15 -15.32
CA ALA A 152 -0.41 -1.04 -15.82
C ALA A 152 0.78 -0.71 -16.75
N ALA A 153 0.67 0.32 -17.59
CA ALA A 153 1.74 0.71 -18.52
C ALA A 153 3.04 1.14 -17.81
N ASN A 154 2.96 1.50 -16.52
CA ASN A 154 4.11 1.98 -15.73
C ASN A 154 4.88 0.84 -15.07
N TRP A 155 4.55 -0.41 -15.39
CA TRP A 155 5.23 -1.61 -14.88
C TRP A 155 5.73 -2.47 -16.03
N THR A 156 6.92 -3.06 -15.85
CA THR A 156 7.40 -4.13 -16.74
C THR A 156 6.36 -5.23 -16.88
N SER A 157 6.11 -5.67 -18.12
CA SER A 157 5.08 -6.68 -18.46
C SER A 157 3.64 -6.29 -18.12
N SER A 158 3.38 -5.02 -17.84
CA SER A 158 2.07 -4.50 -17.44
C SER A 158 1.46 -5.16 -16.20
N ALA A 159 2.30 -5.77 -15.36
CA ALA A 159 1.89 -6.48 -14.17
C ALA A 159 1.86 -5.53 -12.98
N ILE A 160 0.67 -5.00 -12.66
CA ILE A 160 0.47 -4.13 -11.50
C ILE A 160 0.76 -4.93 -10.22
N PRO A 161 1.66 -4.45 -9.34
CA PRO A 161 1.91 -5.03 -8.03
C PRO A 161 0.81 -4.61 -7.04
N ASP A 162 -0.37 -5.22 -7.17
CA ASP A 162 -1.51 -5.11 -6.26
C ASP A 162 -1.73 -6.40 -5.46
N ASN A 163 -2.30 -6.30 -4.25
CA ASN A 163 -2.48 -7.44 -3.35
C ASN A 163 -1.18 -8.23 -3.19
N ASN A 164 -1.24 -9.56 -3.24
CA ASN A 164 -0.08 -10.44 -3.21
C ASN A 164 0.34 -10.90 -4.64
N ASN A 165 0.02 -10.14 -5.68
CA ASN A 165 0.23 -10.58 -7.06
C ASN A 165 1.70 -10.57 -7.49
N VAL A 166 2.49 -9.66 -6.90
CA VAL A 166 3.92 -9.52 -7.14
C VAL A 166 4.66 -9.52 -5.80
N ALA A 167 5.76 -10.28 -5.70
CA ALA A 167 6.51 -10.39 -4.45
C ALA A 167 7.39 -9.15 -4.18
N ALA A 168 8.06 -8.61 -5.20
CA ALA A 168 8.98 -7.49 -5.04
C ALA A 168 8.82 -6.41 -6.11
N VAL A 169 8.92 -5.15 -5.68
CA VAL A 169 8.90 -3.96 -6.54
C VAL A 169 10.26 -3.29 -6.53
N VAL A 170 10.73 -2.88 -7.71
CA VAL A 170 11.92 -2.03 -7.87
C VAL A 170 11.50 -0.68 -8.47
N ILE A 171 11.81 0.40 -7.75
CA ILE A 171 11.68 1.78 -8.24
C ILE A 171 13.09 2.29 -8.55
N PRO A 172 13.45 2.47 -9.84
CA PRO A 172 14.78 2.92 -10.24
C PRO A 172 15.14 4.33 -9.77
N GLU A 173 16.42 4.67 -9.86
CA GLU A 173 16.88 6.05 -9.68
C GLU A 173 16.17 7.00 -10.65
N ASN A 174 15.90 8.23 -10.19
CA ASN A 174 15.20 9.28 -10.94
C ASN A 174 13.74 8.95 -11.32
N ALA A 175 13.19 7.79 -10.93
CA ALA A 175 11.78 7.51 -11.06
C ALA A 175 10.97 8.28 -10.00
N SER A 176 9.74 8.65 -10.36
CA SER A 176 8.73 9.19 -9.44
C SER A 176 7.49 8.30 -9.51
N VAL A 177 6.99 7.88 -8.34
CA VAL A 177 5.85 6.96 -8.25
C VAL A 177 4.83 7.51 -7.28
N GLU A 178 3.57 7.62 -7.71
CA GLU A 178 2.46 7.96 -6.83
C GLU A 178 1.69 6.70 -6.40
N TYR A 179 1.79 6.37 -5.12
CA TYR A 179 1.04 5.32 -4.45
C TYR A 179 -0.20 5.91 -3.78
N ASP A 180 -1.37 5.64 -4.36
CA ASP A 180 -2.66 6.01 -3.82
C ASP A 180 -3.42 4.75 -3.36
N ALA A 181 -3.45 4.52 -2.05
CA ALA A 181 -4.12 3.36 -1.47
C ALA A 181 -5.64 3.39 -1.64
N ASP A 182 -6.25 4.58 -1.72
CA ASP A 182 -7.69 4.74 -1.86
C ASP A 182 -8.15 4.20 -3.23
N ASN A 183 -7.29 4.30 -4.24
CA ASN A 183 -7.56 3.86 -5.61
C ASN A 183 -6.99 2.47 -5.93
N LEU A 184 -5.85 2.09 -5.37
CA LEU A 184 -5.19 0.80 -5.63
C LEU A 184 -5.66 -0.32 -4.70
N GLY A 185 -5.93 0.02 -3.44
CA GLY A 185 -5.99 -0.93 -2.33
C GLY A 185 -4.62 -1.19 -1.69
N VAL A 186 -4.49 -2.32 -1.00
CA VAL A 186 -3.26 -2.72 -0.31
C VAL A 186 -2.32 -3.50 -1.23
N VAL A 187 -1.02 -3.33 -1.04
CA VAL A 187 0.03 -4.12 -1.70
C VAL A 187 0.73 -5.02 -0.69
N GLY A 188 1.14 -6.20 -1.11
CA GLY A 188 1.90 -7.18 -0.34
C GLY A 188 3.38 -7.26 -0.73
N SER A 189 3.81 -6.44 -1.69
CA SER A 189 5.18 -6.45 -2.21
C SER A 189 6.17 -5.78 -1.27
N THR A 190 7.37 -6.33 -1.13
CA THR A 190 8.52 -5.56 -0.63
C THR A 190 8.96 -4.54 -1.66
N ILE A 191 9.44 -3.37 -1.24
CA ILE A 191 9.83 -2.28 -2.13
C ILE A 191 11.32 -1.99 -2.01
N THR A 192 12.02 -2.02 -3.14
CA THR A 192 13.37 -1.44 -3.28
C THR A 192 13.23 -0.09 -3.98
N ASN A 193 13.34 0.98 -3.21
CA ASN A 193 13.19 2.35 -3.69
C ASN A 193 14.56 3.02 -3.88
N MET A 194 14.90 3.36 -5.13
CA MET A 194 16.06 4.20 -5.48
C MET A 194 15.66 5.57 -6.04
N GLY A 195 14.36 5.78 -6.27
CA GLY A 195 13.78 7.03 -6.79
C GLY A 195 13.00 7.79 -5.71
N THR A 196 11.83 8.30 -6.08
CA THR A 196 10.89 8.95 -5.17
C THR A 196 9.59 8.15 -5.11
N LEU A 197 9.20 7.73 -3.91
CA LEU A 197 7.93 7.08 -3.64
C LEU A 197 7.01 8.03 -2.87
N THR A 198 5.94 8.48 -3.51
CA THR A 198 4.95 9.37 -2.89
C THR A 198 3.74 8.57 -2.44
N PHE A 199 3.46 8.57 -1.14
CA PHE A 199 2.19 8.11 -0.58
C PHE A 199 1.20 9.26 -0.58
N THR A 200 0.06 9.09 -1.25
CA THR A 200 -1.05 10.04 -1.26
C THR A 200 -2.33 9.36 -0.74
N GLY A 201 -3.41 10.13 -0.66
CA GLY A 201 -4.73 9.63 -0.28
C GLY A 201 -5.36 10.40 0.88
N SER A 202 -6.63 10.11 1.10
CA SER A 202 -7.48 10.73 2.11
C SER A 202 -7.72 9.84 3.33
N THR A 203 -7.62 8.51 3.16
CA THR A 203 -7.74 7.53 4.25
C THR A 203 -6.41 7.30 4.95
N ASP A 204 -6.45 7.04 6.25
CA ASP A 204 -5.27 6.59 7.00
C ASP A 204 -4.75 5.27 6.43
N LEU A 205 -3.47 5.22 6.10
CA LEU A 205 -2.79 4.06 5.54
C LEU A 205 -1.82 3.47 6.57
N ASN A 206 -2.10 2.22 6.97
CA ASN A 206 -1.08 1.37 7.59
C ASN A 206 -0.33 0.61 6.51
N PHE A 207 0.97 0.88 6.36
CA PHE A 207 1.86 0.27 5.39
C PHE A 207 2.82 -0.71 6.09
N PRO A 208 2.51 -2.02 6.10
CA PRO A 208 3.27 -3.03 6.82
C PRO A 208 4.49 -3.56 6.06
N ASN A 209 4.65 -3.20 4.80
CA ASN A 209 5.68 -3.78 3.96
C ASN A 209 7.02 -3.08 4.18
N VAL A 210 8.10 -3.81 3.90
CA VAL A 210 9.46 -3.29 3.97
C VAL A 210 9.77 -2.43 2.75
N ILE A 211 10.19 -1.19 3.00
CA ILE A 211 10.84 -0.30 2.02
C ILE A 211 12.34 -0.30 2.31
N SER A 212 13.13 -0.49 1.26
CA SER A 212 14.59 -0.53 1.28
C SER A 212 15.16 0.37 0.17
N GLY A 213 16.48 0.54 0.12
CA GLY A 213 17.17 1.33 -0.92
C GLY A 213 17.52 2.75 -0.48
N THR A 214 17.96 3.58 -1.43
CA THR A 214 18.51 4.92 -1.18
C THR A 214 17.55 6.05 -1.53
N GLY A 215 16.41 5.73 -2.14
CA GLY A 215 15.41 6.68 -2.60
C GLY A 215 14.66 7.37 -1.47
N SER A 216 14.02 8.48 -1.81
CA SER A 216 13.24 9.31 -0.89
C SER A 216 11.79 8.86 -0.82
N VAL A 217 11.13 9.17 0.30
CA VAL A 217 9.69 8.99 0.47
C VAL A 217 9.04 10.35 0.64
N ILE A 218 7.91 10.56 -0.01
CA ILE A 218 7.05 11.73 0.18
C ILE A 218 5.72 11.27 0.74
N LYS A 219 5.20 11.97 1.74
CA LYS A 219 3.82 11.83 2.20
C LYS A 219 3.05 13.09 1.83
N SER A 220 1.99 12.92 1.03
CA SER A 220 1.03 13.94 0.61
C SER A 220 -0.40 13.48 0.88
N GLY A 221 -1.39 14.34 0.72
CA GLY A 221 -2.79 14.03 1.05
C GLY A 221 -3.11 14.12 2.54
N THR A 222 -4.38 13.95 2.89
CA THR A 222 -4.91 14.22 4.24
C THR A 222 -4.87 13.02 5.17
N GLY A 223 -4.84 11.79 4.64
CA GLY A 223 -4.72 10.58 5.45
C GLY A 223 -3.38 10.51 6.18
N SER A 224 -3.31 9.84 7.31
CA SER A 224 -2.04 9.56 8.00
C SER A 224 -1.29 8.43 7.31
N LEU A 225 0.04 8.47 7.31
CA LEU A 225 0.87 7.33 6.89
C LEU A 225 1.52 6.68 8.10
N ILE A 226 1.21 5.41 8.33
CA ILE A 226 1.85 4.58 9.36
C ILE A 226 2.81 3.62 8.64
N LEU A 227 4.11 3.81 8.84
CA LEU A 227 5.13 2.85 8.43
C LEU A 227 5.32 1.82 9.56
N SER A 228 4.77 0.62 9.37
CA SER A 228 4.82 -0.48 10.35
C SER A 228 5.70 -1.65 9.92
N GLY A 229 6.17 -1.66 8.68
CA GLY A 229 7.25 -2.53 8.22
C GLY A 229 8.60 -2.18 8.86
N ALA A 230 9.50 -3.16 8.90
CA ALA A 230 10.90 -2.96 9.29
C ALA A 230 11.67 -2.28 8.15
N ASN A 231 11.53 -0.96 8.03
CA ASN A 231 12.02 -0.18 6.90
C ASN A 231 13.52 0.10 7.00
N THR A 232 14.25 -0.18 5.93
CA THR A 232 15.72 -0.08 5.87
C THR A 232 16.23 0.92 4.82
N PHE A 233 15.35 1.72 4.23
CA PHE A 233 15.77 2.74 3.28
C PHE A 233 16.52 3.89 3.97
N SER A 234 17.45 4.52 3.26
CA SER A 234 18.31 5.57 3.80
C SER A 234 17.99 6.98 3.29
N GLY A 235 17.14 7.11 2.27
CA GLY A 235 16.70 8.41 1.77
C GLY A 235 15.75 9.11 2.75
N GLY A 236 15.63 10.43 2.63
CA GLY A 236 14.82 11.23 3.55
C GLY A 236 13.31 11.04 3.35
N ILE A 237 12.53 11.42 4.37
CA ILE A 237 11.08 11.54 4.26
C ILE A 237 10.67 13.02 4.24
N ASN A 238 9.90 13.43 3.24
CA ASN A 238 9.17 14.70 3.28
C ASN A 238 7.70 14.43 3.57
N TYR A 239 7.19 14.87 4.71
CA TYR A 239 5.78 14.71 5.08
C TYR A 239 5.00 16.02 5.10
N GLY A 240 5.61 17.13 4.66
CA GLY A 240 4.93 18.42 4.48
C GLY A 240 4.09 18.82 5.69
N SER A 241 2.78 19.00 5.48
CA SER A 241 1.79 19.27 6.52
C SER A 241 0.99 18.04 6.96
N SER A 242 1.32 16.84 6.45
CA SER A 242 0.63 15.59 6.75
C SER A 242 1.07 14.98 8.09
N THR A 243 0.39 13.91 8.49
CA THR A 243 0.76 13.06 9.64
C THR A 243 1.59 11.85 9.18
N LEU A 244 2.74 11.65 9.80
CA LEU A 244 3.64 10.51 9.63
C LEU A 244 3.85 9.79 10.97
N ILE A 245 3.67 8.47 10.97
CA ILE A 245 3.83 7.61 12.13
C ILE A 245 4.82 6.50 11.79
N ILE A 246 5.90 6.39 12.55
CA ILE A 246 6.88 5.31 12.47
C ILE A 246 6.67 4.37 13.65
N SER A 247 6.30 3.13 13.39
CA SER A 247 5.86 2.17 14.44
C SER A 247 6.75 0.92 14.56
N ASN A 248 7.81 0.83 13.76
CA ASN A 248 8.74 -0.30 13.76
C ASN A 248 10.15 0.17 13.37
N SER A 249 11.15 -0.73 13.39
CA SER A 249 12.55 -0.39 13.09
C SER A 249 12.69 0.40 11.78
N PHE A 250 13.48 1.47 11.83
CA PHE A 250 13.54 2.47 10.77
C PHE A 250 14.96 3.00 10.59
N ALA A 251 15.46 3.05 9.35
CA ALA A 251 16.85 3.40 9.06
C ALA A 251 17.05 4.84 8.54
N ALA A 252 16.04 5.47 7.93
CA ALA A 252 16.20 6.83 7.44
C ALA A 252 16.25 7.83 8.60
N THR A 253 17.05 8.87 8.40
CA THR A 253 17.44 9.79 9.48
C THR A 253 17.00 11.23 9.23
N SER A 254 16.71 11.58 7.98
CA SER A 254 16.34 12.95 7.58
C SER A 254 14.84 13.05 7.33
N PHE A 255 14.26 14.08 7.94
CA PHE A 255 12.84 14.36 7.91
C PHE A 255 12.64 15.80 7.48
N THR A 256 11.71 16.05 6.56
CA THR A 256 11.36 17.40 6.11
C THR A 256 9.87 17.63 6.31
N SER A 257 9.55 18.78 6.90
CA SER A 257 8.19 19.15 7.30
C SER A 257 7.90 20.61 6.98
N SER A 258 6.64 20.92 6.77
CA SER A 258 6.08 22.26 6.64
C SER A 258 4.92 22.47 7.61
N GLY A 259 5.05 21.94 8.83
CA GLY A 259 4.03 21.97 9.88
C GLY A 259 3.30 20.64 10.12
N GLY A 260 3.79 19.53 9.57
CA GLY A 260 3.19 18.20 9.74
C GLY A 260 3.37 17.62 11.14
N ASN A 261 2.70 16.50 11.38
CA ASN A 261 2.74 15.76 12.64
C ASN A 261 3.62 14.51 12.52
N LEU A 262 4.57 14.35 13.43
CA LEU A 262 5.48 13.22 13.50
C LEU A 262 5.30 12.45 14.82
N SER A 263 5.13 11.13 14.70
CA SER A 263 5.16 10.20 15.82
C SER A 263 6.15 9.07 15.51
N ILE A 264 7.05 8.79 16.44
CA ILE A 264 8.08 7.77 16.31
C ILE A 264 8.07 6.92 17.57
N SER A 265 7.72 5.65 17.43
CA SER A 265 7.81 4.66 18.49
C SER A 265 9.16 3.94 18.64
N PRO A 266 9.93 3.63 17.56
CA PRO A 266 11.20 2.92 17.71
C PRO A 266 12.32 3.84 18.19
N THR A 267 13.39 3.26 18.75
CA THR A 267 14.66 3.98 18.90
C THR A 267 15.34 4.12 17.54
N LEU A 268 15.68 5.36 17.14
CA LEU A 268 16.40 5.63 15.90
C LEU A 268 17.91 5.77 16.14
N SER A 269 18.71 5.64 15.07
CA SER A 269 20.16 5.91 15.16
C SER A 269 20.44 7.39 15.37
N THR A 270 19.70 8.27 14.69
CA THR A 270 19.77 9.73 14.76
C THR A 270 18.51 10.30 14.12
N ILE A 271 18.18 11.56 14.42
CA ILE A 271 17.10 12.28 13.74
C ILE A 271 17.54 13.69 13.38
N ASP A 272 17.30 14.11 12.14
CA ASP A 272 17.49 15.49 11.66
C ASP A 272 16.19 15.94 10.98
N VAL A 273 15.44 16.83 11.65
CA VAL A 273 14.17 17.37 11.18
C VAL A 273 14.37 18.78 10.63
N THR A 274 14.04 18.98 9.36
CA THR A 274 14.06 20.26 8.66
C THR A 274 12.66 20.86 8.57
N GLY A 275 12.53 22.13 8.93
CA GLY A 275 11.26 22.86 8.93
C GLY A 275 10.42 22.61 10.19
N PRO A 276 9.30 23.34 10.35
CA PRO A 276 8.49 23.26 11.54
C PRO A 276 7.73 21.93 11.62
N THR A 277 7.57 21.36 12.82
CA THR A 277 6.79 20.12 13.00
C THR A 277 6.13 20.03 14.37
N THR A 278 5.02 19.30 14.43
CA THR A 278 4.41 18.84 15.67
C THR A 278 4.93 17.44 16.01
N ILE A 279 5.43 17.24 17.24
CA ILE A 279 5.82 15.94 17.79
C ILE A 279 4.72 15.41 18.70
N SER A 280 4.26 14.19 18.40
CA SER A 280 3.16 13.52 19.13
C SER A 280 3.57 12.24 19.86
N SER A 281 4.87 12.06 20.12
CA SER A 281 5.40 10.94 20.90
C SER A 281 6.67 11.35 21.64
N ASP A 282 7.16 10.44 22.50
CA ASP A 282 8.57 10.44 22.91
C ASP A 282 9.47 10.28 21.68
N ILE A 283 10.72 10.75 21.79
CA ILE A 283 11.75 10.55 20.78
C ILE A 283 13.00 10.00 21.45
N THR A 284 13.35 8.76 21.11
CA THR A 284 14.57 8.12 21.61
C THR A 284 15.53 7.84 20.47
N THR A 285 16.80 8.23 20.64
CA THR A 285 17.87 7.96 19.67
C THR A 285 19.14 7.41 20.31
N THR A 286 20.00 6.75 19.55
CA THR A 286 21.37 6.42 20.03
C THR A 286 22.40 7.49 19.70
N GLY A 287 22.11 8.33 18.71
CA GLY A 287 22.94 9.44 18.23
C GLY A 287 22.20 10.77 18.30
N THR A 288 22.71 11.77 17.61
CA THR A 288 22.25 13.16 17.70
C THR A 288 20.76 13.31 17.35
N GLN A 289 20.08 14.19 18.06
CA GLN A 289 18.77 14.71 17.68
C GLN A 289 18.93 16.16 17.28
N ARG A 290 18.49 16.52 16.06
CA ARG A 290 18.50 17.89 15.60
C ARG A 290 17.14 18.29 15.02
N TYR A 291 16.64 19.41 15.47
CA TYR A 291 15.38 20.01 15.04
C TYR A 291 15.67 21.42 14.53
N ARG A 292 15.59 21.62 13.20
CA ARG A 292 16.06 22.84 12.53
C ARG A 292 15.01 23.96 12.49
N GLY A 293 13.74 23.60 12.59
CA GLY A 293 12.62 24.55 12.63
C GLY A 293 11.92 24.55 14.00
N ASP A 294 10.81 25.27 14.06
CA ASP A 294 9.99 25.33 15.28
C ASP A 294 9.36 23.97 15.59
N ILE A 295 9.37 23.60 16.87
CA ILE A 295 8.80 22.36 17.36
C ILE A 295 7.61 22.66 18.26
N ILE A 296 6.48 22.06 17.92
CA ILE A 296 5.29 21.99 18.79
C ILE A 296 5.24 20.59 19.37
N VAL A 297 5.08 20.47 20.69
CA VAL A 297 4.87 19.17 21.34
C VAL A 297 3.39 19.04 21.71
N ALA A 298 2.72 18.05 21.12
CA ALA A 298 1.27 17.81 21.26
C ALA A 298 0.94 16.50 21.98
N SER A 299 1.92 15.90 22.67
CA SER A 299 1.74 14.67 23.46
C SER A 299 2.16 14.87 24.92
N GLY A 300 2.05 13.80 25.71
CA GLY A 300 2.33 13.81 27.15
C GLY A 300 1.24 14.47 27.99
N SER A 301 1.42 14.36 29.30
CA SER A 301 0.58 14.96 30.34
C SER A 301 1.47 15.52 31.46
N ILE A 302 0.86 16.08 32.50
CA ILE A 302 1.59 16.50 33.71
C ILE A 302 2.34 15.32 34.35
N ALA A 303 1.67 14.17 34.47
CA ALA A 303 2.19 12.98 35.17
C ALA A 303 3.03 12.06 34.28
N SER A 304 2.85 12.12 32.97
CA SER A 304 3.59 11.33 31.98
C SER A 304 4.16 12.30 30.94
N PRO A 305 5.33 12.90 31.22
CA PRO A 305 5.94 13.88 30.32
C PRO A 305 6.30 13.23 28.99
N VAL A 306 6.38 14.05 27.94
CA VAL A 306 7.09 13.64 26.71
C VAL A 306 8.58 13.61 27.00
N GLU A 307 9.24 12.56 26.54
CA GLU A 307 10.68 12.38 26.72
C GLU A 307 11.44 12.49 25.38
N PHE A 308 12.45 13.34 25.36
CA PHE A 308 13.46 13.39 24.29
C PHE A 308 14.76 12.85 24.88
N SER A 309 15.12 11.62 24.51
CA SER A 309 16.22 10.90 25.14
C SER A 309 17.24 10.36 24.15
N ASN A 310 18.52 10.36 24.52
CA ASN A 310 19.55 9.65 23.77
C ASN A 310 20.66 9.05 24.64
N THR A 311 21.53 8.25 24.01
CA THR A 311 22.68 7.62 24.69
C THR A 311 23.96 8.46 24.55
N ASN A 312 24.04 9.58 25.26
CA ASN A 312 25.21 10.48 25.28
C ASN A 312 25.54 11.12 23.92
N ALA A 313 24.52 11.58 23.22
CA ALA A 313 24.64 12.40 22.02
C ALA A 313 23.92 13.75 22.20
N ASP A 314 24.17 14.70 21.31
CA ASP A 314 23.56 16.02 21.47
C ASP A 314 22.06 16.00 21.13
N ILE A 315 21.25 16.77 21.87
CA ILE A 315 19.89 17.15 21.49
C ILE A 315 19.89 18.64 21.20
N ILE A 316 19.48 19.02 19.99
CA ILE A 316 19.62 20.39 19.47
C ILE A 316 18.30 20.88 18.88
N PHE A 317 17.81 21.99 19.42
CA PHE A 317 16.68 22.75 18.88
C PHE A 317 17.20 24.07 18.32
N ASP A 318 17.07 24.26 17.00
CA ASP A 318 17.46 25.49 16.31
C ASP A 318 16.35 26.55 16.29
N GLY A 319 15.09 26.11 16.25
CA GLY A 319 13.90 26.97 16.29
C GLY A 319 13.22 26.99 17.65
N THR A 320 12.10 27.69 17.73
CA THR A 320 11.32 27.81 18.96
C THR A 320 10.74 26.44 19.34
N LEU A 321 10.92 26.04 20.60
CA LEU A 321 10.28 24.85 21.16
C LEU A 321 9.08 25.29 22.01
N LYS A 322 7.90 24.73 21.76
CA LYS A 322 6.71 25.05 22.53
C LYS A 322 5.75 23.87 22.65
N ALA A 323 4.83 23.95 23.60
CA ALA A 323 3.69 23.06 23.66
C ALA A 323 2.57 23.53 22.70
N ASP A 324 1.58 22.67 22.49
CA ASP A 324 0.36 23.04 21.77
C ASP A 324 -0.56 23.97 22.59
N ALA A 325 -1.81 24.11 22.14
CA ALA A 325 -2.82 24.93 22.81
C ALA A 325 -3.19 24.45 24.23
N THR A 326 -2.74 23.26 24.64
CA THR A 326 -2.98 22.66 25.96
C THR A 326 -1.73 22.59 26.82
N GLY A 327 -0.70 23.40 26.52
CA GLY A 327 0.62 23.34 27.15
C GLY A 327 0.67 23.29 28.67
N LYS A 328 -0.25 23.96 29.37
CA LYS A 328 -0.37 23.88 30.85
C LYS A 328 -0.72 22.49 31.38
N SER A 329 -1.10 21.56 30.51
CA SER A 329 -1.37 20.16 30.84
C SER A 329 -0.21 19.23 30.46
N ARG A 330 0.93 19.74 29.98
CA ARG A 330 2.01 18.94 29.39
C ARG A 330 3.34 19.18 30.09
N SER A 331 3.92 18.12 30.63
CA SER A 331 5.30 18.13 31.13
C SER A 331 6.26 17.60 30.06
N MET A 332 7.54 17.93 30.17
CA MET A 332 8.58 17.52 29.24
C MET A 332 9.86 17.14 29.99
N THR A 333 10.55 16.10 29.51
CA THR A 333 11.86 15.70 30.01
C THR A 333 12.84 15.55 28.85
N PHE A 334 14.04 16.08 29.04
CA PHE A 334 15.19 15.82 28.17
C PHE A 334 16.20 14.96 28.89
N ASP A 335 16.74 13.98 28.18
CA ASP A 335 17.87 13.18 28.64
C ASP A 335 18.93 13.04 27.54
N ALA A 336 19.93 13.91 27.57
CA ALA A 336 21.11 13.82 26.70
C ALA A 336 22.26 13.03 27.36
N GLY A 337 22.03 12.39 28.51
CA GLY A 337 23.07 11.73 29.31
C GLY A 337 24.24 12.68 29.62
N THR A 338 25.45 12.30 29.21
CA THR A 338 26.66 13.12 29.39
C THR A 338 26.93 14.12 28.26
N ALA A 339 26.07 14.19 27.24
CA ALA A 339 26.25 15.07 26.09
C ALA A 339 25.48 16.38 26.25
N ASN A 340 25.38 17.18 25.18
CA ASN A 340 24.86 18.54 25.27
C ASN A 340 23.38 18.60 24.91
N LEU A 341 22.65 19.40 25.67
CA LEU A 341 21.31 19.85 25.32
C LEU A 341 21.40 21.32 24.93
N ILE A 342 20.98 21.66 23.70
CA ILE A 342 21.19 22.99 23.12
C ILE A 342 19.87 23.55 22.61
N PHE A 343 19.49 24.72 23.12
CA PHE A 343 18.36 25.51 22.63
C PHE A 343 18.88 26.81 22.04
N ASN A 344 18.82 26.95 20.71
CA ASN A 344 19.28 28.15 20.02
C ASN A 344 18.23 29.27 19.96
N ASP A 345 16.97 28.95 20.29
CA ASP A 345 15.85 29.90 20.31
C ASP A 345 14.96 29.68 21.55
N ARG A 346 13.85 30.41 21.63
CA ARG A 346 12.91 30.45 22.77
C ARG A 346 12.30 29.08 23.09
N ILE A 347 12.06 28.85 24.37
CA ILE A 347 11.21 27.78 24.87
C ILE A 347 9.93 28.38 25.48
N GLY A 348 8.77 27.96 25.01
CA GLY A 348 7.47 28.37 25.56
C GLY A 348 6.90 29.65 24.96
N TYR A 349 6.05 30.32 25.73
CA TYR A 349 5.33 31.53 25.35
C TYR A 349 6.24 32.77 25.23
N ASN A 350 5.85 33.71 24.36
CA ASN A 350 6.59 34.97 24.15
C ASN A 350 6.24 36.03 25.21
N PHE A 351 6.80 35.95 26.41
CA PHE A 351 6.37 36.78 27.53
C PHE A 351 7.00 38.19 27.57
N ASN A 352 8.15 38.43 26.95
CA ASN A 352 8.89 39.71 27.12
C ASN A 352 8.13 40.97 26.67
N THR A 353 7.19 40.82 25.73
CA THR A 353 6.39 41.94 25.20
C THR A 353 4.91 41.80 25.52
N ALA A 354 4.54 40.85 26.39
CA ALA A 354 3.17 40.53 26.72
C ALA A 354 2.79 41.12 28.08
N ASP A 355 1.54 41.55 28.22
CA ASP A 355 0.94 41.79 29.52
C ASP A 355 0.76 40.46 30.26
N PHE A 356 0.78 40.50 31.59
CA PHE A 356 0.51 39.32 32.39
C PHE A 356 -0.90 38.78 32.11
N ASP A 357 -0.98 37.50 31.79
CA ASP A 357 -2.22 36.76 31.54
C ASP A 357 -2.29 35.56 32.51
N SER A 358 -3.21 35.63 33.48
CA SER A 358 -3.44 34.54 34.44
C SER A 358 -4.11 33.31 33.83
N ASP A 359 -4.77 33.49 32.68
CA ASP A 359 -5.55 32.47 32.00
C ASP A 359 -4.75 31.82 30.85
N LEU A 360 -3.47 32.20 30.69
CA LEU A 360 -2.57 31.60 29.72
C LEU A 360 -2.47 30.08 29.96
N THR A 361 -2.72 29.31 28.90
CA THR A 361 -2.72 27.84 28.93
C THR A 361 -1.91 27.20 27.79
N ALA A 362 -1.55 27.97 26.78
CA ALA A 362 -0.90 27.52 25.55
C ALA A 362 0.60 27.84 25.53
N ASP A 363 1.31 27.23 24.58
CA ASP A 363 2.72 27.46 24.20
C ASP A 363 3.77 27.07 25.27
N SER A 364 3.56 27.40 26.55
CA SER A 364 4.47 26.99 27.62
C SER A 364 4.14 25.59 28.15
N PHE A 365 5.15 24.87 28.62
CA PHE A 365 4.97 23.58 29.27
C PHE A 365 4.59 23.77 30.75
N TYR A 366 3.89 22.78 31.32
CA TYR A 366 3.64 22.72 32.76
C TYR A 366 4.97 22.65 33.52
N LYS A 367 5.75 21.59 33.30
CA LYS A 367 7.04 21.35 33.95
C LYS A 367 8.07 20.88 32.92
N MET A 368 9.31 21.34 33.06
CA MET A 368 10.42 20.90 32.23
C MET A 368 11.60 20.42 33.07
N ILE A 369 12.12 19.23 32.76
CA ILE A 369 13.33 18.66 33.35
C ILE A 369 14.39 18.53 32.26
N PHE A 370 15.58 19.07 32.51
CA PHE A 370 16.68 19.08 31.58
C PHE A 370 17.85 18.27 32.15
N ASN A 371 18.08 17.04 31.68
CA ASN A 371 19.22 16.20 32.09
C ASN A 371 20.27 16.17 30.97
N ALA A 372 21.46 16.69 31.23
CA ALA A 372 22.55 16.71 30.24
C ALA A 372 23.92 16.97 30.89
N GLY A 373 24.99 16.62 30.17
CA GLY A 373 26.36 16.98 30.54
C GLY A 373 26.64 18.49 30.40
N SER A 374 25.92 19.17 29.51
CA SER A 374 25.78 20.64 29.51
C SER A 374 24.45 21.06 28.92
N ILE A 375 23.90 22.18 29.39
CA ILE A 375 22.62 22.72 28.94
C ILE A 375 22.86 24.15 28.44
N THR A 376 22.86 24.33 27.12
CA THR A 376 23.04 25.65 26.50
C THR A 376 21.69 26.29 26.21
N VAL A 377 21.45 27.46 26.78
CA VAL A 377 20.21 28.24 26.61
C VAL A 377 20.55 29.56 25.92
N LYS A 378 20.06 29.72 24.69
CA LYS A 378 20.25 30.95 23.91
C LYS A 378 18.96 31.70 23.63
N GLY A 379 17.81 31.22 24.06
CA GLY A 379 16.54 31.95 24.05
C GLY A 379 15.93 32.02 25.45
N ASP A 380 14.86 32.79 25.58
CA ASP A 380 14.12 32.88 26.83
C ASP A 380 13.31 31.60 27.08
N VAL A 381 13.05 31.29 28.34
CA VAL A 381 12.33 30.06 28.73
C VAL A 381 11.16 30.41 29.62
N MET A 382 9.96 29.97 29.24
CA MET A 382 8.80 30.05 30.09
C MET A 382 8.19 28.68 30.36
N THR A 383 7.86 28.42 31.63
CA THR A 383 7.03 27.31 32.08
C THR A 383 5.93 27.83 32.99
N PHE A 384 4.82 27.09 33.09
CA PHE A 384 3.81 27.38 34.09
C PHE A 384 4.32 27.05 35.48
N GLU A 385 5.00 25.91 35.61
CA GLU A 385 5.55 25.42 36.86
C GLU A 385 7.05 25.19 36.77
N GLU A 386 7.56 24.03 37.18
CA GLU A 386 8.97 23.86 37.46
C GLU A 386 9.86 23.87 36.21
N GLN A 387 11.02 24.50 36.34
CA GLN A 387 12.18 24.30 35.47
C GLN A 387 13.30 23.69 36.30
N VAL A 388 13.78 22.51 35.91
CA VAL A 388 14.84 21.80 36.64
C VAL A 388 16.01 21.50 35.73
N TYR A 389 17.15 22.16 35.97
CA TYR A 389 18.37 22.02 35.20
C TYR A 389 19.37 21.10 35.90
N ASN A 390 19.47 19.86 35.43
CA ASN A 390 20.36 18.80 35.91
C ASN A 390 21.61 18.69 35.04
N GLY A 391 22.41 19.75 35.04
CA GLY A 391 23.66 19.87 34.29
C GLY A 391 24.22 21.29 34.38
N PRO A 392 25.51 21.53 34.10
CA PRO A 392 26.06 22.86 33.91
C PRO A 392 25.24 23.64 32.87
N VAL A 393 24.71 24.80 33.26
CA VAL A 393 23.98 25.69 32.35
C VAL A 393 24.92 26.70 31.73
N ILE A 394 24.80 26.91 30.43
CA ILE A 394 25.61 27.84 29.65
C ILE A 394 24.69 28.83 28.94
N ILE A 395 24.83 30.11 29.26
CA ILE A 395 24.02 31.19 28.69
C ILE A 395 24.72 31.75 27.45
N GLY A 396 23.99 31.86 26.34
CA GLY A 396 24.54 32.33 25.07
C GLY A 396 23.63 33.26 24.28
N SER A 397 24.20 33.86 23.24
CA SER A 397 23.54 34.86 22.39
C SER A 397 22.70 34.22 21.28
N ASN A 398 21.65 34.92 20.88
CA ASN A 398 20.81 34.68 19.71
C ASN A 398 20.40 36.04 19.15
N ASN A 399 19.44 36.07 18.22
CA ASN A 399 18.98 37.30 17.58
C ASN A 399 18.35 38.33 18.55
N ASN A 400 17.95 37.92 19.76
CA ASN A 400 17.35 38.79 20.79
C ASN A 400 18.40 39.37 21.76
N GLY A 401 19.70 39.25 21.45
CA GLY A 401 20.79 39.87 22.21
C GLY A 401 21.45 38.94 23.21
N VAL A 402 21.99 39.50 24.30
CA VAL A 402 22.86 38.82 25.28
C VAL A 402 22.17 38.51 26.62
N THR A 403 20.92 38.93 26.80
CA THR A 403 20.15 38.72 28.05
C THR A 403 19.17 37.57 27.85
N ARG A 404 19.17 36.60 28.76
CA ARG A 404 18.12 35.57 28.83
C ARG A 404 17.25 35.81 30.03
N THR A 405 15.95 35.67 29.85
CA THR A 405 14.99 35.64 30.95
C THR A 405 14.42 34.25 31.06
N LEU A 406 14.48 33.66 32.26
CA LEU A 406 13.78 32.43 32.57
C LEU A 406 12.64 32.75 33.53
N LEU A 407 11.43 32.35 33.16
CA LEU A 407 10.20 32.61 33.91
C LEU A 407 9.48 31.30 34.21
N SER A 408 9.34 30.98 35.50
CA SER A 408 8.37 30.02 36.00
C SER A 408 7.24 30.83 36.64
N MET A 409 5.97 30.57 36.27
CA MET A 409 4.86 31.29 36.89
C MET A 409 4.64 30.87 38.35
N ASP A 410 4.71 29.57 38.67
CA ASP A 410 4.60 28.99 40.01
C ASP A 410 4.97 27.49 39.94
N PRO A 411 6.05 26.95 40.54
CA PRO A 411 6.66 27.46 41.78
C PRO A 411 8.12 27.91 41.69
N ALA A 412 8.95 27.39 40.78
CA ALA A 412 10.40 27.58 40.87
C ALA A 412 11.20 27.28 39.59
N ILE A 413 12.38 27.88 39.53
CA ILE A 413 13.48 27.54 38.62
C ILE A 413 14.64 27.03 39.47
N THR A 414 15.11 25.82 39.20
CA THR A 414 16.16 25.14 39.98
C THR A 414 17.37 24.81 39.11
N PHE A 415 18.54 25.27 39.54
CA PHE A 415 19.84 24.90 38.96
C PHE A 415 20.60 24.00 39.91
N ASN A 416 20.89 22.76 39.48
CA ASN A 416 21.62 21.80 40.30
C ASN A 416 23.14 21.81 40.03
N ASN A 417 23.62 22.77 39.23
CA ASN A 417 25.02 22.88 38.85
C ASN A 417 25.40 24.35 38.55
N THR A 418 26.62 24.57 38.03
CA THR A 418 27.12 25.90 37.68
C THR A 418 26.31 26.54 36.56
N ILE A 419 26.20 27.87 36.61
CA ILE A 419 25.73 28.70 35.51
C ILE A 419 26.94 29.46 34.98
N ASN A 420 27.20 29.33 33.68
CA ASN A 420 28.34 29.93 33.00
C ASN A 420 27.91 30.67 31.74
N ASP A 421 28.87 31.41 31.19
CA ASP A 421 28.72 32.17 29.98
C ASP A 421 29.39 31.43 28.80
N THR A 422 28.76 31.41 27.62
CA THR A 422 29.42 31.00 26.37
C THR A 422 30.63 31.87 26.01
N ILE A 423 30.62 33.15 26.39
CA ILE A 423 31.69 34.14 26.19
C ILE A 423 31.87 34.94 27.49
N ALA A 424 32.93 34.69 28.24
CA ALA A 424 33.15 35.28 29.57
C ALA A 424 32.78 36.79 29.68
N ASN A 425 31.95 37.12 30.69
CA ASN A 425 31.50 38.48 31.02
C ASN A 425 30.64 39.18 29.95
N THR A 426 29.88 38.43 29.14
CA THR A 426 29.08 38.98 28.03
C THR A 426 27.59 38.93 28.28
N HIS A 427 27.08 37.86 28.91
CA HIS A 427 25.66 37.57 28.98
C HIS A 427 25.06 37.83 30.36
N ASN A 428 23.76 38.13 30.38
CA ASN A 428 22.95 38.26 31.60
C ASN A 428 21.90 37.16 31.65
N LEU A 429 21.58 36.70 32.85
CA LEU A 429 20.49 35.77 33.16
C LEU A 429 19.55 36.38 34.19
#